data_AF-A0A2E1H9J1-F1
#
_entry.id   AF-A0A2E1H9J1-F1
#
_cell.length_a   1.000
_cell.length_b   1.000
_cell.length_c   1.000
_cell.angle_alpha   90.00
_cell.angle_beta   90.00
_cell.angle_gamma   90.00
#
_symmetry.space_group_name_H-M   'P 1'
#
loop_
_entity.id
_entity.type
_entity.pdbx_description
1 polymer ?
#
loop_
_entity_poly.entity_id
_entity_poly.type
_entity_poly.pdbx_seq_one_letter_code
_entity_poly.pdbx_strand_id
1 'polypeptide(L)' 'MILDPGLLGALAGLAVGVVDFVLIGYVMERMARERPTERLGATTALNVARVSQLILFPVMGWFVGQTIAP' A
#
# COMPACT_ATOMS: atom_id res chain seq x y z
N MET A 1 13.61 23.70 -11.56
CA MET A 1 13.28 22.69 -10.54
C MET A 1 13.32 21.34 -11.23
N ILE A 2 14.47 20.67 -11.21
CA ILE A 2 14.56 19.29 -11.69
C ILE A 2 13.87 18.45 -10.61
N LEU A 3 12.83 17.72 -10.99
CA LEU A 3 12.11 16.83 -10.08
C LEU A 3 13.09 15.78 -9.55
N ASP A 4 13.27 15.74 -8.23
CA ASP A 4 14.09 14.74 -7.56
C ASP A 4 13.56 13.33 -7.91
N PRO A 5 14.38 12.47 -8.52
CA PRO A 5 13.98 11.11 -8.88
C PRO A 5 13.47 10.29 -7.68
N GLY A 6 14.02 10.51 -6.49
CA GLY A 6 13.51 9.90 -5.26
C GLY A 6 12.09 10.34 -4.95
N LEU A 7 11.78 11.63 -5.12
CA LEU A 7 10.44 12.15 -4.88
C LEU A 7 9.42 11.57 -5.87
N LEU A 8 9.77 11.45 -7.15
CA LEU A 8 8.91 10.80 -8.14
C LEU A 8 8.67 9.33 -7.81
N GLY A 9 9.72 8.61 -7.41
CA GLY A 9 9.61 7.23 -6.97
C GLY A 9 8.73 7.06 -5.73
N ALA A 10 8.87 7.93 -4.73
CA ALA A 10 8.05 7.91 -3.52
C ALA A 10 6.58 8.19 -3.80
N LEU A 11 6.28 9.15 -4.69
CA LEU A 11 4.91 9.47 -5.12
C LEU A 11 4.29 8.30 -5.89
N ALA A 12 5.05 7.65 -6.76
CA ALA A 12 4.60 6.45 -7.46
C ALA A 12 4.33 5.30 -6.47
N GLY A 13 5.23 5.08 -5.51
CA GLY A 13 5.06 4.09 -4.45
C GLY A 13 3.83 4.37 -3.57
N LEU A 14 3.59 5.64 -3.22
CA LEU A 14 2.39 6.06 -2.50
C LEU A 14 1.13 5.78 -3.32
N ALA A 15 1.12 6.10 -4.61
CA ALA A 15 -0.02 5.83 -5.48
C ALA A 15 -0.36 4.33 -5.51
N VAL A 16 0.64 3.46 -5.63
CA VAL A 16 0.45 2.01 -5.55
C VAL A 16 -0.13 1.60 -4.18
N GLY A 17 0.43 2.11 -3.08
CA GLY A 17 -0.07 1.81 -1.74
C GLY A 17 -1.51 2.23 -1.50
N VAL A 18 -1.93 3.38 -2.04
CA VAL A 18 -3.32 3.83 -1.96
C VAL A 18 -4.25 2.90 -2.74
N VAL A 19 -3.84 2.47 -3.94
CA VAL A 19 -4.60 1.53 -4.76
C VAL A 19 -4.79 0.19 -4.03
N ASP A 20 -3.71 -0.38 -3.49
CA ASP A 20 -3.78 -1.63 -2.72
C ASP A 20 -4.62 -1.47 -1.44
N PHE A 21 -4.48 -0.34 -0.75
CA PHE A 21 -5.28 -0.05 0.43
C PHE A 21 -6.78 -0.06 0.11
N VAL A 22 -7.21 0.50 -1.02
CA VAL A 22 -8.62 0.51 -1.41
C VAL A 22 -9.07 -0.89 -1.87
N LEU A 23 -8.26 -1.57 -2.70
CA LEU A 23 -8.58 -2.91 -3.22
C LEU A 23 -8.73 -3.94 -2.11
N ILE A 24 -7.77 -4.02 -1.18
CA ILE A 24 -7.85 -4.98 -0.08
C ILE A 24 -9.02 -4.60 0.84
N GLY A 25 -9.30 -3.31 1.07
CA GLY A 25 -10.47 -2.87 1.81
C GLY A 25 -11.78 -3.35 1.19
N TYR A 26 -11.91 -3.24 -0.13
CA TYR A 26 -13.07 -3.74 -0.87
C TYR A 26 -13.20 -5.27 -0.76
N VAL A 27 -12.11 -6.01 -0.90
CA VAL A 27 -12.10 -7.48 -0.74
C VAL A 27 -12.48 -7.89 0.68
N MET A 28 -11.99 -7.18 1.70
CA MET A 28 -12.36 -7.40 3.10
C MET A 28 -13.84 -7.17 3.34
N GLU A 29 -14.41 -6.08 2.80
CA GLU A 29 -15.83 -5.80 2.91
C GLU A 29 -16.68 -6.88 2.24
N ARG A 30 -16.26 -7.33 1.05
CA ARG A 30 -16.93 -8.44 0.35
C ARG A 30 -16.86 -9.74 1.16
N MET A 31 -15.68 -10.09 1.68
CA MET A 31 -15.50 -11.28 2.51
C MET A 31 -16.34 -11.21 3.79
N ALA A 32 -16.45 -10.02 4.40
CA ALA A 32 -17.29 -9.81 5.58
C ALA A 32 -18.79 -10.06 5.31
N ARG A 33 -19.26 -9.82 4.08
CA ARG A 33 -20.63 -10.11 3.66
C ARG A 33 -20.86 -11.60 3.37
N GLU A 34 -19.87 -12.28 2.80
CA GLU A 34 -19.99 -13.68 2.37
C GLU A 34 -19.68 -14.70 3.50
N ARG A 35 -18.76 -14.40 4.43
CA ARG A 35 -18.29 -15.34 5.46
C ARG A 35 -18.14 -14.69 6.85
N PRO A 36 -19.25 -14.54 7.59
CA PRO A 36 -19.27 -13.80 8.85
C PRO A 36 -18.56 -14.47 10.05
N THR A 37 -18.13 -15.73 9.94
CA THR A 37 -17.60 -16.51 11.08
C THR A 37 -16.06 -16.58 11.14
N GLU A 38 -15.31 -16.23 10.09
CA GLU A 38 -13.82 -16.30 10.04
C GLU A 38 -13.10 -15.03 10.56
N ARG A 39 -13.79 -14.19 11.36
CA ARG A 39 -13.62 -12.74 11.38
C ARG A 39 -12.51 -12.09 12.24
N LEU A 40 -11.92 -12.73 13.23
CA LEU A 40 -11.19 -11.94 14.25
C LEU A 40 -9.68 -11.78 13.98
N GLY A 41 -8.98 -12.86 13.62
CA GLY A 41 -7.52 -12.81 13.39
C GLY A 41 -7.15 -12.24 12.02
N ALA A 42 -7.80 -12.72 10.96
CA ALA A 42 -7.47 -12.38 9.58
C ALA A 42 -7.67 -10.89 9.26
N THR A 43 -8.74 -10.30 9.79
CA THR A 43 -9.12 -8.90 9.52
C THR A 43 -8.14 -7.91 10.14
N THR A 44 -7.61 -8.22 11.33
CA THR A 44 -6.62 -7.39 12.02
C THR A 44 -5.28 -7.42 11.28
N ALA A 45 -4.82 -8.62 10.90
CA ALA A 45 -3.58 -8.76 10.12
C ALA A 45 -3.66 -8.05 8.77
N LEU A 46 -4.80 -8.16 8.07
CA LEU A 46 -5.00 -7.47 6.79
C LEU A 46 -5.03 -5.94 6.93
N ASN A 47 -5.64 -5.41 8.00
CA ASN A 47 -5.62 -3.97 8.26
C ASN A 47 -4.21 -3.46 8.55
N VAL A 48 -3.43 -4.19 9.34
CA VAL A 48 -2.02 -3.85 9.60
C VAL A 48 -1.22 -3.87 8.30
N ALA A 49 -1.39 -4.90 7.48
CA ALA A 49 -0.71 -5.01 6.19
C ALA A 49 -1.08 -3.85 5.24
N ARG A 50 -2.38 -3.52 5.11
CA ARG A 50 -2.83 -2.40 4.29
C ARG A 50 -2.26 -1.06 4.74
N VAL A 51 -2.24 -0.80 6.04
CA VAL A 51 -1.74 0.47 6.57
C VAL A 51 -0.22 0.55 6.44
N SER A 52 0.50 -0.55 6.67
CA SER A 52 1.96 -0.56 6.54
C SER A 52 2.43 -0.33 5.11
N GLN A 53 1.69 -0.83 4.11
CA GLN A 53 1.96 -0.60 2.68
C GLN A 53 1.96 0.89 2.30
N LEU A 54 1.12 1.71 2.94
CA LEU A 54 1.06 3.16 2.71
C LEU A 54 2.35 3.90 3.08
N ILE A 55 3.20 3.28 3.92
CA ILE A 55 4.51 3.84 4.31
C ILE A 55 5.62 3.09 3.57
N LEU A 56 5.54 1.76 3.53
CA LEU A 56 6.57 0.91 2.93
C LEU A 56 6.75 1.18 1.44
N PHE A 57 5.66 1.30 0.67
CA PHE A 57 5.79 1.52 -0.77
C PHE A 57 6.35 2.89 -1.14
N PRO A 58 5.98 4.02 -0.52
CA PRO A 58 6.68 5.29 -0.75
C PRO A 58 8.16 5.22 -0.39
N VAL A 59 8.52 4.59 0.73
CA VAL A 59 9.92 4.45 1.16
C VAL A 59 10.71 3.62 0.14
N MET A 60 10.17 2.48 -0.28
CA MET A 60 10.79 1.66 -1.32
C MET A 60 10.85 2.39 -2.66
N GLY A 61 9.79 3.11 -3.02
CA GLY A 61 9.72 3.93 -4.22
C GLY A 61 10.79 5.01 -4.25
N TRP A 62 11.05 5.67 -3.11
CA TRP A 62 12.15 6.62 -2.98
C TRP A 62 13.51 5.99 -3.31
N PHE A 63 13.83 4.86 -2.67
CA PHE A 63 15.10 4.17 -2.92
C PHE A 63 15.23 3.69 -4.37
N VAL A 64 14.16 3.16 -4.95
CA VAL A 64 14.13 2.73 -6.35
C VAL A 64 14.34 3.93 -7.29
N GLY A 65 13.70 5.06 -7.02
CA GLY A 65 13.86 6.30 -7.79
C GLY A 65 15.31 6.77 -7.83
N GLN A 66 15.97 6.81 -6.66
CA GLN A 66 17.40 7.16 -6.53
C GLN A 66 18.33 6.15 -7.23
N THR A 67 17.94 4.88 -7.32
CA THR A 67 18.77 3.84 -7.92
C THR A 67 18.71 3.83 -9.45
N ILE A 68 17.52 4.08 -10.02
CA ILE A 68 17.28 3.99 -11.47
C ILE A 68 17.67 5.30 -12.17
N ALA A 69 17.49 6.43 -11.50
CA ALA A 69 17.86 7.75 -12.01
C ALA A 69 18.67 8.51 -10.95
N PRO A 70 19.96 8.17 -10.77
CA PRO A 70 20.86 8.86 -9.83
C PRO A 70 21.26 10.27 -10.29
#